data_AF-A0A821JLB0-F1
#
_entry.id   AF-A0A821JLB0-F1
#
_cell.length_a   1.000
_cell.length_b   1.000
_cell.length_c   1.000
_cell.angle_alpha   90.00
_cell.angle_beta   90.00
_cell.angle_gamma   90.00
#
_symmetry.space_group_name_H-M   'P 1'
#
loop_
_entity.id
_entity.type
_entity.pdbx_description
1 polymer ?
#
loop_
_entity_poly.entity_id
_entity_poly.type
_entity_poly.pdbx_seq_one_letter_code
_entity_poly.pdbx_strand_id
1 'polypeptide(L)'
;MMSKREKIQLAYLYFIPKPHNTGTPLRPIVSSMNMPTTRISKFLGKLLRPLFDKHARSTTIIDGVDLIHCLEAYTTNRHLIPKTYLCTFDITDLYTMLPHEESLDILIEFLVQHGYQKVQNIPIDIIRKLALIVIKENVFVYEKKFYRQVIGGAMGSAFTLTLANIFMWKWEKQLVHRLKVSNEIYGRYLT
;
A
#
# COMPACT_ATOMS: atom_id res chain seq x y z
N MET A 1 29.41 -14.65 -18.90
CA MET A 1 28.82 -15.28 -17.71
C MET A 1 27.30 -15.31 -17.88
N MET A 2 26.74 -16.42 -18.38
CA MET A 2 25.29 -16.53 -18.62
C MET A 2 24.58 -16.61 -17.26
N SER A 3 23.85 -15.55 -16.91
CA SER A 3 22.92 -15.52 -15.78
C SER A 3 21.99 -16.74 -15.85
N LYS A 4 21.91 -17.52 -14.76
CA LYS A 4 20.91 -18.59 -14.60
C LYS A 4 19.54 -17.99 -14.92
N ARG A 5 18.91 -18.41 -16.01
CA ARG A 5 17.52 -18.04 -16.32
C ARG A 5 16.64 -18.58 -15.19
N GLU A 6 16.16 -17.70 -14.32
CA GLU A 6 15.15 -18.05 -13.32
C GLU A 6 13.94 -18.64 -14.03
N LYS A 7 13.56 -19.87 -13.68
CA LYS A 7 12.33 -20.49 -14.20
C LYS A 7 11.15 -19.68 -13.67
N ILE A 8 10.31 -19.21 -14.58
CA ILE A 8 9.01 -18.64 -14.25
C ILE A 8 8.20 -19.74 -13.54
N GLN A 9 7.66 -19.42 -12.37
CA GLN A 9 6.81 -20.32 -11.60
C GLN A 9 5.48 -19.63 -11.36
N LEU A 10 4.39 -20.37 -11.59
CA LEU A 10 3.06 -19.90 -11.27
C LEU A 10 2.94 -19.70 -9.76
N ALA A 11 2.27 -18.63 -9.36
CA ALA A 11 1.97 -18.44 -7.95
C ALA A 11 1.04 -19.54 -7.45
N TYR A 12 1.13 -19.87 -6.16
CA TYR A 12 0.23 -20.80 -5.50
C TYR A 12 -0.33 -20.19 -4.22
N LEU A 13 -1.57 -20.56 -3.91
CA LEU A 13 -2.24 -20.13 -2.68
C LEU A 13 -1.91 -21.12 -1.55
N TYR A 14 -1.50 -20.59 -0.40
CA TYR A 14 -1.35 -21.33 0.84
C TYR A 14 -1.91 -20.52 2.00
N PHE A 15 -2.06 -21.15 3.16
CA PHE A 15 -2.70 -20.54 4.32
C PHE A 15 -1.76 -20.54 5.52
N ILE A 16 -1.70 -19.41 6.23
CA ILE A 16 -0.94 -19.27 7.48
C ILE A 16 -1.94 -19.10 8.63
N PRO A 17 -1.88 -19.92 9.70
CA PRO A 17 -2.75 -19.75 10.86
C PRO A 17 -2.48 -18.44 11.61
N LYS A 18 -3.53 -17.80 12.13
CA LYS A 18 -3.44 -16.69 13.09
C LYS A 18 -3.69 -17.20 14.51
N PRO A 19 -2.68 -17.73 15.24
CA PRO A 19 -2.88 -18.40 16.53
C PRO A 19 -3.34 -17.46 17.66
N HIS A 20 -3.15 -16.16 17.50
CA HIS A 20 -3.57 -15.14 18.45
C HIS A 20 -5.06 -14.75 18.33
N ASN A 21 -5.76 -15.23 17.30
CA ASN A 21 -7.18 -14.97 17.10
C ASN A 21 -8.02 -16.19 17.50
N THR A 22 -9.15 -15.97 18.17
CA THR A 22 -10.09 -17.03 18.54
C THR A 22 -10.49 -17.85 17.32
N GLY A 23 -10.39 -19.18 17.42
CA GLY A 23 -10.69 -20.10 16.32
C GLY A 23 -9.56 -20.26 15.28
N THR A 24 -8.39 -19.64 15.50
CA THR A 24 -7.19 -19.76 14.65
C THR A 24 -7.48 -19.58 13.15
N PRO A 25 -8.12 -18.47 12.73
CA PRO A 25 -8.46 -18.24 11.34
C PRO A 25 -7.22 -18.27 10.44
N LEU A 26 -7.41 -18.76 9.22
CA LEU A 26 -6.36 -18.88 8.21
C LEU A 26 -6.21 -17.58 7.42
N ARG A 27 -4.97 -17.09 7.26
CA ARG A 27 -4.61 -16.00 6.35
C ARG A 27 -4.21 -16.57 4.99
N PRO A 28 -4.95 -16.32 3.90
CA PRO A 28 -4.52 -16.70 2.56
C PRO A 28 -3.29 -15.90 2.14
N ILE A 29 -2.27 -16.55 1.59
CA ILE A 29 -1.08 -15.94 1.02
C ILE A 29 -0.83 -16.50 -0.38
N VAL A 30 -0.61 -15.61 -1.34
CA VAL A 30 -0.24 -15.97 -2.71
C VAL A 30 1.28 -15.89 -2.83
N SER A 31 1.95 -17.04 -3.00
CA SER A 31 3.40 -17.10 -3.18
C SER A 31 3.76 -16.71 -4.62
N SER A 32 4.08 -15.44 -4.88
CA SER A 32 4.35 -14.93 -6.23
C SER A 32 5.82 -14.64 -6.52
N MET A 33 6.77 -15.34 -5.88
CA MET A 33 8.20 -15.00 -5.95
C MET A 33 8.77 -14.96 -7.38
N ASN A 34 8.29 -15.81 -8.28
CA ASN A 34 8.80 -15.97 -9.65
C ASN A 34 7.73 -15.79 -10.75
N MET A 35 6.70 -14.99 -10.48
CA MET A 35 5.67 -14.68 -11.47
C MET A 35 6.17 -13.70 -12.55
N PRO A 36 5.56 -13.71 -13.75
CA PRO A 36 5.92 -12.80 -14.83
C PRO A 36 5.86 -11.31 -14.42
N THR A 37 4.89 -10.95 -13.58
CA THR A 37 4.67 -9.58 -13.12
C THR A 37 5.60 -9.16 -11.97
N THR A 38 6.34 -10.07 -11.35
CA THR A 38 7.13 -9.77 -10.14
C THR A 38 8.21 -8.74 -10.39
N ARG A 39 8.87 -8.78 -11.56
CA ARG A 39 9.91 -7.80 -11.91
C ARG A 39 9.32 -6.42 -12.15
N ILE A 40 8.17 -6.35 -12.82
CA ILE A 40 7.43 -5.09 -13.04
C ILE A 40 6.96 -4.53 -11.69
N SER A 41 6.41 -5.37 -10.81
CA SER A 41 5.99 -4.99 -9.46
C SER A 41 7.17 -4.43 -8.64
N LYS A 42 8.33 -5.09 -8.64
CA LYS A 42 9.53 -4.60 -7.94
C LYS A 42 10.02 -3.28 -8.53
N PHE A 43 9.99 -3.14 -9.84
CA PHE A 43 10.36 -1.92 -10.54
C PHE A 43 9.45 -0.75 -10.17
N LEU A 44 8.13 -0.93 -10.28
CA LEU A 44 7.15 0.09 -9.90
C LEU A 44 7.23 0.45 -8.41
N GLY A 45 7.43 -0.54 -7.54
CA GLY A 45 7.64 -0.29 -6.10
C GLY A 45 8.86 0.61 -5.86
N LYS A 46 10.01 0.31 -6.48
CA LYS A 46 11.22 1.15 -6.39
C LYS A 46 11.03 2.56 -6.97
N LEU A 47 10.23 2.67 -8.03
CA LEU A 47 9.96 3.92 -8.71
C LEU A 47 9.05 4.85 -7.90
N LEU A 48 7.98 4.28 -7.32
CA LEU A 48 6.86 5.03 -6.74
C LEU A 48 6.98 5.21 -5.22
N ARG A 49 7.56 4.24 -4.50
CA ARG A 49 7.66 4.28 -3.03
C ARG A 49 8.37 5.55 -2.51
N PRO A 50 9.51 5.98 -3.07
CA PRO A 50 10.15 7.22 -2.61
C PRO A 50 9.31 8.47 -2.83
N LEU A 51 8.46 8.48 -3.87
CA LEU A 51 7.54 9.59 -4.11
C LEU A 51 6.43 9.62 -3.07
N PHE A 52 5.86 8.46 -2.75
CA PHE A 52 4.87 8.33 -1.69
C PHE A 52 5.45 8.79 -0.35
N ASP A 53 6.61 8.25 0.05
CA ASP A 53 7.25 8.59 1.33
C ASP A 53 7.53 10.09 1.44
N LYS A 54 7.97 10.74 0.33
CA LYS A 54 8.19 12.18 0.27
C LYS A 54 6.92 12.99 0.53
N HIS A 55 5.81 12.64 -0.12
CA HIS A 55 4.59 13.46 -0.12
C HIS A 55 3.60 13.10 1.00
N ALA A 56 3.67 11.87 1.54
CA ALA A 56 2.80 11.40 2.61
C ALA A 56 3.46 11.44 4.01
N ARG A 57 4.69 11.97 4.13
CA ARG A 57 5.43 12.00 5.42
C ARG A 57 4.62 12.61 6.55
N SER A 58 3.86 13.68 6.29
CA SER A 58 3.09 14.39 7.31
C SER A 58 1.96 13.60 7.96
N THR A 59 1.54 12.49 7.35
CA THR A 59 0.48 11.60 7.88
C THR A 59 1.00 10.21 8.21
N THR A 60 2.30 9.97 7.99
CA THR A 60 2.93 8.66 8.15
C THR A 60 3.71 8.60 9.45
N ILE A 61 3.39 7.61 10.28
CA ILE A 61 4.16 7.25 11.48
C ILE A 61 5.10 6.10 11.13
N ILE A 62 6.39 6.30 11.37
CA ILE A 62 7.42 5.33 10.99
C ILE A 62 7.56 4.23 12.05
N ASP A 63 7.60 4.63 13.32
CA ASP A 63 7.80 3.72 14.45
C ASP A 63 7.22 4.32 15.75
N GLY A 64 7.47 3.67 16.88
CA GLY A 64 7.01 4.14 18.18
C GLY A 64 7.69 5.43 18.64
N VAL A 65 8.93 5.67 18.24
CA VAL A 65 9.68 6.88 18.61
C VAL A 65 9.13 8.09 17.85
N ASP A 66 8.85 7.93 16.56
CA ASP A 66 8.18 8.95 15.72
C ASP A 66 6.81 9.31 16.31
N LEU A 67 6.04 8.32 16.77
CA LEU A 67 4.76 8.58 17.44
C LEU A 67 4.93 9.38 18.73
N ILE A 68 5.90 9.02 19.59
CA ILE A 68 6.16 9.75 20.84
C ILE A 68 6.50 11.20 20.53
N HIS A 69 7.39 11.47 19.58
CA HIS A 69 7.74 12.84 19.19
C HIS A 69 6.52 13.63 18.68
N CYS A 70 5.61 13.00 17.92
CA CYS A 70 4.36 13.64 17.49
C CYS A 70 3.47 14.01 18.68
N LEU A 71 3.34 13.13 19.67
CA LEU A 71 2.53 13.35 20.88
C LEU A 71 3.14 14.40 21.81
N GLU A 72 4.46 14.41 21.95
CA GLU A 72 5.19 15.43 22.70
C GLU A 72 4.97 16.81 22.07
N ALA A 73 5.14 16.93 20.74
CA ALA A 73 4.89 18.19 20.03
C ALA A 73 3.44 18.68 20.22
N TYR A 74 2.46 17.78 20.13
CA TYR A 74 1.05 18.12 20.39
C TYR A 74 0.81 18.64 21.81
N THR A 75 1.49 18.04 22.79
CA THR A 75 1.42 18.45 24.19
C THR A 75 2.13 19.79 24.43
N THR A 76 3.33 19.98 23.90
CA THR A 76 4.10 21.23 24.00
C THR A 76 3.35 22.41 23.39
N ASN A 77 2.62 22.20 22.30
CA ASN A 77 1.78 23.21 21.67
C ASN A 77 0.46 23.47 22.43
N ARG A 78 0.24 22.84 23.59
CA ARG A 78 -0.96 22.98 24.44
C ARG A 78 -2.26 22.58 23.74
N HIS A 79 -2.19 21.67 22.78
CA HIS A 79 -3.38 21.15 22.11
C HIS A 79 -4.08 20.06 22.94
N LEU A 80 -3.33 19.37 23.81
CA LEU A 80 -3.89 18.36 24.72
C LEU A 80 -4.71 19.02 25.84
N ILE A 81 -6.02 18.79 25.83
CA ILE A 81 -6.98 19.31 26.81
C ILE A 81 -7.79 18.17 27.44
N PRO A 82 -8.49 18.39 28.57
CA PRO A 82 -9.28 17.33 29.23
C PRO A 82 -10.37 16.67 28.37
N LYS A 83 -10.75 17.28 27.24
CA LYS A 83 -11.73 16.75 26.29
C LYS A 83 -11.10 16.09 25.05
N THR A 84 -9.77 15.98 25.00
CA THR A 84 -9.07 15.30 23.91
C THR A 84 -9.23 13.80 24.06
N TYR A 85 -9.57 13.10 22.96
CA TYR A 85 -9.69 11.65 22.92
C TYR A 85 -8.62 11.07 22.01
N LEU A 86 -8.02 9.95 22.44
CA LEU A 86 -7.19 9.13 21.58
C LEU A 86 -8.06 8.07 20.91
N CYS A 87 -8.13 8.09 19.59
CA CYS A 87 -8.88 7.13 18.78
C CYS A 87 -7.93 6.31 17.92
N THR A 88 -8.11 4.99 17.89
CA THR A 88 -7.37 4.08 17.00
C THR A 88 -8.34 3.41 16.02
N PHE A 89 -7.88 3.21 14.79
CA PHE A 89 -8.63 2.54 13.73
C PHE A 89 -7.76 1.42 13.16
N ASP A 90 -8.37 0.28 12.88
CA ASP A 90 -7.74 -0.81 12.14
C ASP A 90 -8.45 -0.98 10.79
N ILE A 91 -7.66 -1.06 9.72
CA ILE A 91 -8.17 -1.23 8.35
C ILE A 91 -7.97 -2.69 7.97
N THR A 92 -9.08 -3.40 7.84
CA THR A 92 -9.07 -4.82 7.48
C THR A 92 -8.89 -5.01 5.97
N ASP A 93 -8.10 -6.02 5.60
CA ASP A 93 -8.01 -6.56 4.24
C ASP A 93 -7.70 -5.54 3.12
N LEU A 94 -7.01 -4.44 3.45
CA LEU A 94 -6.71 -3.32 2.54
C LEU A 94 -6.15 -3.80 1.19
N TYR A 95 -5.12 -4.65 1.20
CA TYR A 95 -4.47 -5.12 -0.03
C TYR A 95 -5.38 -5.96 -0.93
N THR A 96 -6.26 -6.76 -0.33
CA THR A 96 -7.14 -7.68 -1.05
C THR A 96 -8.42 -7.01 -1.53
N MET A 97 -8.71 -5.79 -1.09
CA MET A 97 -9.94 -5.07 -1.38
C MET A 97 -9.76 -3.82 -2.24
N LEU A 98 -8.57 -3.57 -2.79
CA LEU A 98 -8.33 -2.43 -3.69
C LEU A 98 -9.12 -2.56 -5.01
N PRO A 99 -10.06 -1.65 -5.33
CA PRO A 99 -10.72 -1.64 -6.63
C PRO A 99 -9.70 -1.26 -7.70
N HIS A 100 -9.53 -2.09 -8.75
CA HIS A 100 -8.40 -1.96 -9.68
C HIS A 100 -8.36 -0.62 -10.42
N GLU A 101 -9.42 -0.26 -11.15
CA GLU A 101 -9.42 0.96 -11.95
C GLU A 101 -9.35 2.21 -11.06
N GLU A 102 -10.14 2.27 -9.99
CA GLU A 102 -10.10 3.39 -9.04
C GLU A 102 -8.70 3.57 -8.42
N SER A 103 -8.04 2.47 -8.03
CA SER A 103 -6.69 2.55 -7.47
C SER A 103 -5.67 3.07 -8.48
N LEU A 104 -5.79 2.67 -9.74
CA LEU A 104 -4.93 3.16 -10.82
C LEU A 104 -5.19 4.64 -11.13
N ASP A 105 -6.44 5.07 -11.08
CA ASP A 105 -6.80 6.47 -11.30
C ASP A 105 -6.31 7.34 -10.13
N ILE A 106 -6.42 6.86 -8.89
CA ILE A 106 -5.85 7.53 -7.71
C ILE A 106 -4.32 7.60 -7.79
N LEU A 107 -3.64 6.55 -8.30
CA LEU A 107 -2.19 6.60 -8.54
C LEU A 107 -1.82 7.72 -9.52
N ILE A 108 -2.59 7.87 -10.60
CA ILE A 108 -2.34 8.93 -11.59
C ILE A 108 -2.68 10.30 -11.04
N GLU A 109 -3.78 10.44 -10.30
CA GLU A 109 -4.13 11.66 -9.60
C GLU A 109 -3.00 12.07 -8.64
N PHE A 110 -2.48 11.13 -7.85
CA PHE A 110 -1.36 11.37 -6.95
C PHE A 110 -0.13 11.91 -7.69
N LEU A 111 0.24 11.31 -8.82
CA LEU A 111 1.38 11.77 -9.62
C LEU A 111 1.16 13.17 -10.20
N VAL A 112 -0.02 13.41 -10.80
CA VAL A 112 -0.37 14.71 -11.40
C VAL A 112 -0.43 15.81 -10.35
N GLN A 113 -1.06 15.55 -9.19
CA GLN A 113 -1.21 16.53 -8.12
C GLN A 113 0.15 17.02 -7.58
N HIS A 114 1.20 16.20 -7.68
CA HIS A 114 2.55 16.56 -7.26
C HIS A 114 3.46 16.98 -8.43
N GLY A 115 2.88 17.29 -9.59
CA GLY A 115 3.58 17.86 -10.74
C GLY A 115 4.36 16.85 -11.59
N TYR A 116 4.10 15.55 -11.45
CA TYR A 116 4.76 14.54 -12.26
C TYR A 116 4.01 14.27 -13.57
N GLN A 117 4.64 14.62 -14.68
CA GLN A 117 4.27 14.10 -16.02
C GLN A 117 5.08 12.85 -16.40
N LYS A 118 6.23 12.67 -15.73
CA LYS A 118 7.12 11.51 -15.85
C LYS A 118 7.83 11.24 -14.52
N VAL A 119 8.17 9.99 -14.26
CA VAL A 119 9.01 9.58 -13.12
C VAL A 119 10.23 8.85 -13.64
N GLN A 120 11.43 9.36 -13.33
CA GLN A 120 12.70 8.83 -13.87
C GLN A 120 12.67 8.63 -15.40
N ASN A 121 12.16 9.64 -16.12
CA ASN A 121 11.96 9.64 -17.58
C ASN A 121 10.89 8.68 -18.13
N ILE A 122 10.09 8.06 -17.27
CA ILE A 122 8.99 7.19 -17.67
C ILE A 122 7.69 7.99 -17.63
N PRO A 123 6.99 8.16 -18.77
CA PRO A 123 5.69 8.83 -18.80
C PRO A 123 4.65 8.17 -17.87
N ILE A 124 3.79 8.97 -17.26
CA ILE A 124 2.77 8.46 -16.33
C ILE A 124 1.76 7.49 -16.98
N ASP A 125 1.50 7.60 -18.28
CA ASP A 125 0.62 6.66 -19.01
C ASP A 125 1.26 5.26 -19.10
N ILE A 126 2.58 5.20 -19.29
CA ILE A 126 3.35 3.95 -19.27
C ILE A 126 3.35 3.37 -17.85
N ILE A 127 3.52 4.20 -16.82
CA ILE A 127 3.38 3.77 -15.42
C ILE A 127 1.99 3.16 -15.17
N ARG A 128 0.91 3.82 -15.64
CA ARG A 128 -0.45 3.29 -15.53
C ARG A 128 -0.60 1.93 -16.20
N LYS A 129 -0.06 1.77 -17.42
CA LYS A 129 -0.12 0.50 -18.18
C LYS A 129 0.64 -0.62 -17.46
N LEU A 130 1.84 -0.34 -16.95
CA LEU A 130 2.62 -1.31 -16.18
C LEU A 130 1.90 -1.71 -14.89
N ALA A 131 1.33 -0.73 -14.18
CA ALA A 131 0.55 -0.95 -12.96
C ALA A 131 -0.70 -1.81 -13.23
N LEU A 132 -1.41 -1.54 -14.34
CA LEU A 132 -2.55 -2.33 -14.79
C LEU A 132 -2.18 -3.79 -15.03
N ILE A 133 -1.05 -4.05 -15.69
CA ILE A 133 -0.55 -5.42 -15.92
C ILE A 133 -0.29 -6.12 -14.59
N VAL A 134 0.35 -5.45 -13.63
CA VAL A 134 0.67 -6.07 -12.33
C VAL A 134 -0.59 -6.43 -11.56
N ILE A 135 -1.61 -5.58 -11.57
CA ILE A 135 -2.82 -5.80 -10.77
C ILE A 135 -3.83 -6.75 -11.43
N LYS A 136 -3.94 -6.75 -12.77
CA LYS A 136 -4.86 -7.63 -13.51
C LYS A 136 -4.29 -9.03 -13.77
N GLU A 137 -2.99 -9.14 -14.05
CA GLU A 137 -2.34 -10.43 -14.35
C GLU A 137 -1.86 -11.15 -13.08
N ASN A 138 -2.67 -11.05 -12.01
CA ASN A 138 -2.44 -11.74 -10.76
C ASN A 138 -3.19 -13.09 -10.76
N VAL A 139 -2.54 -14.10 -11.32
CA VAL A 139 -3.03 -15.46 -11.47
C VAL A 139 -2.28 -16.39 -10.52
N PHE A 140 -3.00 -17.30 -9.87
CA PHE A 140 -2.42 -18.31 -8.98
C PHE A 140 -3.12 -19.66 -9.13
N VAL A 141 -2.44 -20.72 -8.68
CA VAL A 141 -2.94 -22.08 -8.68
C VAL A 141 -3.36 -22.48 -7.27
N TYR A 142 -4.54 -23.07 -7.15
CA TYR A 142 -5.02 -23.71 -5.93
C TYR A 142 -5.78 -24.98 -6.30
N GLU A 143 -5.49 -26.10 -5.64
CA GLU A 143 -6.09 -27.41 -5.94
C GLU A 143 -6.09 -27.77 -7.44
N LYS A 144 -4.95 -27.55 -8.11
CA LYS A 144 -4.76 -27.80 -9.57
C LYS A 144 -5.66 -26.96 -10.49
N LYS A 145 -6.37 -25.96 -9.96
CA LYS A 145 -7.18 -25.01 -10.72
C LYS A 145 -6.51 -23.64 -10.76
N PHE A 146 -6.74 -22.91 -11.85
CA PHE A 146 -6.25 -21.56 -12.05
C PHE A 146 -7.29 -20.55 -11.56
N TYR A 147 -6.84 -19.57 -10.79
CA TYR A 147 -7.64 -18.47 -10.29
C TYR A 147 -6.97 -17.16 -10.64
N ARG A 148 -7.77 -16.14 -10.92
CA ARG A 148 -7.31 -14.76 -11.10
C ARG A 148 -7.96 -13.89 -10.06
N GLN A 149 -7.16 -13.07 -9.40
CA GLN A 149 -7.68 -12.12 -8.44
C GLN A 149 -8.39 -10.96 -9.18
N VAL A 150 -9.69 -10.77 -8.90
CA VAL A 150 -10.53 -9.77 -9.60
C VAL A 150 -10.59 -8.42 -8.89
N ILE A 151 -10.16 -8.38 -7.62
CA ILE A 151 -10.10 -7.19 -6.76
C ILE A 151 -8.90 -7.31 -5.83
N GLY A 152 -8.26 -6.18 -5.49
CA GLY A 152 -7.04 -6.17 -4.70
C GLY A 152 -5.81 -6.55 -5.49
N GLY A 153 -4.67 -6.61 -4.82
CA GLY A 153 -3.41 -7.08 -5.38
C GLY A 153 -2.86 -8.28 -4.60
N ALA A 154 -1.79 -8.86 -5.16
CA ALA A 154 -1.10 -9.98 -4.52
C ALA A 154 -0.47 -9.52 -3.20
N MET A 155 -0.78 -10.20 -2.11
CA MET A 155 -0.05 -10.01 -0.86
C MET A 155 1.45 -10.32 -1.08
N GLY A 156 2.34 -9.39 -0.71
CA GLY A 156 3.78 -9.48 -0.96
C GLY A 156 4.26 -8.83 -2.26
N SER A 157 3.35 -8.31 -3.10
CA SER A 157 3.73 -7.45 -4.22
C SER A 157 4.20 -6.08 -3.72
N ALA A 158 5.46 -5.74 -4.02
CA ALA A 158 6.04 -4.43 -3.71
C ALA A 158 5.24 -3.25 -4.29
N PHE A 159 4.62 -3.45 -5.47
CA PHE A 159 3.76 -2.44 -6.07
C PHE A 159 2.42 -2.34 -5.35
N THR A 160 1.76 -3.47 -5.05
CA THR A 160 0.48 -3.50 -4.33
C THR A 160 0.57 -2.78 -2.98
N LEU A 161 1.69 -2.97 -2.27
CA LEU A 161 2.01 -2.26 -1.03
C LEU A 161 1.99 -0.73 -1.21
N THR A 162 2.69 -0.25 -2.24
CA THR A 162 2.79 1.18 -2.53
C THR A 162 1.46 1.74 -2.99
N LEU A 163 0.73 0.98 -3.81
CA LEU A 163 -0.58 1.37 -4.33
C LEU A 163 -1.63 1.49 -3.22
N ALA A 164 -1.70 0.53 -2.28
CA ALA A 164 -2.58 0.61 -1.11
C ALA A 164 -2.32 1.86 -0.27
N ASN A 165 -1.05 2.20 -0.07
CA ASN A 165 -0.68 3.38 0.68
C ASN A 165 -1.07 4.69 -0.04
N ILE A 166 -0.92 4.74 -1.37
CA ILE A 166 -1.40 5.87 -2.18
C ILE A 166 -2.93 5.96 -2.17
N PHE A 167 -3.63 4.83 -2.22
CA PHE A 167 -5.08 4.77 -2.08
C PHE A 167 -5.51 5.36 -0.73
N MET A 168 -4.87 4.95 0.36
CA MET A 168 -5.14 5.47 1.69
C MET A 168 -4.83 6.96 1.82
N TRP A 169 -3.77 7.45 1.19
CA TRP A 169 -3.44 8.87 1.16
C TRP A 169 -4.58 9.71 0.55
N LYS A 170 -5.25 9.21 -0.49
CA LYS A 170 -6.45 9.88 -1.05
C LYS A 170 -7.64 9.77 -0.11
N TRP A 171 -7.89 8.57 0.43
CA TRP A 171 -9.03 8.31 1.32
C TRP A 171 -8.97 9.15 2.60
N GLU A 172 -7.80 9.28 3.22
CA GLU A 172 -7.61 10.00 4.49
C GLU A 172 -7.60 11.53 4.33
N LYS A 173 -7.49 12.05 3.10
CA LYS A 173 -7.27 13.48 2.81
C LYS A 173 -8.28 14.41 3.49
N GLN A 174 -9.57 14.06 3.47
CA GLN A 174 -10.61 14.88 4.10
C GLN A 174 -10.54 14.84 5.63
N LEU A 175 -10.26 13.67 6.21
CA LEU A 175 -10.10 13.51 7.64
C LEU A 175 -8.91 14.34 8.14
N VAL A 176 -7.76 14.20 7.49
CA VAL A 176 -6.53 14.93 7.81
C VAL A 176 -6.76 16.45 7.71
N HIS A 177 -7.47 16.91 6.68
CA HIS A 177 -7.80 18.33 6.55
C HIS A 177 -8.64 18.84 7.72
N ARG A 178 -9.71 18.12 8.10
CA ARG A 178 -10.56 18.51 9.24
C ARG A 178 -9.80 18.53 10.56
N LEU A 179 -8.97 17.52 10.81
CA LEU A 179 -8.18 17.44 12.03
C LEU A 179 -7.15 18.58 12.12
N LYS A 180 -6.48 18.92 11.01
CA LYS A 180 -5.55 20.05 10.96
C LYS A 180 -6.22 21.39 11.29
N VAL A 181 -7.46 21.62 10.83
CA VAL A 181 -8.21 22.86 11.14
C VAL A 181 -8.51 22.99 12.64
N SER A 182 -8.72 21.87 13.32
CA SER A 182 -8.98 21.83 14.77
C SER A 182 -7.71 21.66 15.62
N ASN A 183 -6.52 21.81 15.03
CA ASN A 183 -5.23 21.56 15.67
C ASN A 183 -5.03 20.13 16.19
N GLU A 184 -5.77 19.16 15.66
CA GLU A 184 -5.70 17.75 16.00
C GLU A 184 -4.65 16.99 15.18
N ILE A 185 -4.15 15.89 15.74
CA ILE A 185 -3.14 15.05 15.10
C ILE A 185 -3.76 13.84 14.41
N TYR A 186 -3.15 13.43 13.31
CA TYR A 186 -3.44 12.18 12.62
C TYR A 186 -2.11 11.53 12.25
N GLY A 187 -2.02 10.24 12.50
CA GLY A 187 -0.88 9.43 12.11
C GLY A 187 -1.34 8.04 11.71
N ARG A 188 -0.81 7.53 10.60
CA ARG A 188 -1.06 6.18 10.12
C ARG A 188 0.25 5.42 10.02
N TYR A 189 0.28 4.23 10.61
CA TYR A 189 1.35 3.27 10.36
C TYR A 189 1.21 2.70 8.95
N LEU A 190 2.32 2.65 8.22
CA LEU A 190 2.33 1.94 6.94
C LEU A 190 2.43 0.45 7.22
N THR A 191 1.55 -0.32 6.58
CA THR A 191 1.65 -1.79 6.50
C THR A 191 2.54 -2.22 5.35
#